data_AF-A0A165CMT7-F1
#
_entry.id   AF-A0A165CMT7-F1
#
_cell.length_a   1.000
_cell.length_b   1.000
_cell.length_c   1.000
_cell.angle_alpha   90.00
_cell.angle_beta   90.00
_cell.angle_gamma   90.00
#
_symmetry.space_group_name_H-M   'P 1'
#
loop_
_entity.id
_entity.type
_entity.pdbx_description
1 polymer ?
#
loop_
_entity_poly.entity_id
_entity_poly.type
_entity_poly.pdbx_seq_one_letter_code
_entity_poly.pdbx_strand_id
1 'polypeptide(L)'
;MSHISPSSIKDAPASLLRIEPLNADNWYAWKRRMQAVFRERGLLSYVDGTTPHWDEIDVRAQSQIELCVGDADMVHLIGAVTAGQMWSQLITVKEMTGELGRMA
;
A
#
# COMPACT_ATOMS: atom_id res chain seq x y z
N MET A 1 16.67 -24.74 7.66
CA MET A 1 16.55 -23.33 7.23
C MET A 1 15.89 -23.35 5.87
N SER A 2 14.60 -23.01 5.80
CA SER A 2 13.85 -23.08 4.53
C SER A 2 14.28 -21.91 3.64
N HIS A 3 15.06 -22.22 2.61
CA HIS A 3 15.45 -21.25 1.59
C HIS A 3 14.21 -20.92 0.76
N ILE A 4 13.63 -19.74 0.98
CA ILE A 4 12.55 -19.23 0.14
C ILE A 4 13.18 -18.84 -1.20
N SER A 5 12.88 -19.60 -2.25
CA SER A 5 13.30 -19.27 -3.61
C SER A 5 12.78 -17.88 -4.00
N PRO A 6 13.57 -17.04 -4.70
CA PRO A 6 13.18 -15.67 -5.05
C PRO A 6 11.91 -15.61 -5.93
N SER A 7 11.62 -16.67 -6.68
CA SER A 7 10.39 -16.84 -7.46
C SER A 7 9.12 -17.03 -6.60
N SER A 8 9.27 -17.50 -5.36
CA SER A 8 8.15 -17.81 -4.45
C SER A 8 7.58 -16.56 -3.76
N ILE A 9 8.36 -15.47 -3.67
CA ILE A 9 7.94 -14.22 -3.02
C ILE A 9 6.86 -13.50 -3.83
N LYS A 10 6.87 -13.64 -5.17
CA LYS A 10 5.87 -13.02 -6.05
C LYS A 10 4.46 -13.54 -5.78
N ASP A 11 4.34 -14.83 -5.48
CA ASP A 11 3.08 -15.53 -5.21
C ASP A 11 2.81 -15.77 -3.71
N ALA A 12 3.76 -15.43 -2.86
CA ALA A 12 3.58 -15.49 -1.41
C ALA A 12 2.37 -14.65 -0.98
N PRO A 13 1.48 -15.16 -0.12
CA PRO A 13 0.38 -14.37 0.42
C PRO A 13 0.92 -13.12 1.13
N ALA A 14 0.16 -12.02 1.05
CA ALA A 14 0.47 -10.74 1.70
C ALA A 14 0.94 -10.90 3.16
N SER A 15 0.33 -11.87 3.86
CA SER A 15 0.59 -12.22 5.26
C SER A 15 2.01 -12.72 5.57
N LEU A 16 2.81 -13.13 4.57
CA LEU A 16 4.22 -13.48 4.78
C LEU A 16 5.13 -12.25 4.88
N LEU A 17 4.69 -11.12 4.31
CA LEU A 17 5.35 -9.83 4.49
C LEU A 17 4.75 -9.23 5.76
N ARG A 18 5.44 -9.40 6.89
CA ARG A 18 5.01 -8.87 8.20
C ARG A 18 5.09 -7.35 8.21
N ILE A 19 4.22 -6.71 7.43
CA ILE A 19 4.02 -5.27 7.42
C ILE A 19 3.09 -4.99 8.59
N GLU A 20 3.56 -4.18 9.54
CA GLU A 20 2.70 -3.65 10.58
C GLU A 20 1.60 -2.80 9.92
N PRO A 21 0.31 -2.98 10.26
CA PRO A 21 -0.77 -2.24 9.64
C PRO A 21 -0.59 -0.73 9.85
N LEU A 22 -1.10 0.06 8.89
CA LEU A 22 -1.02 1.51 8.96
C LEU A 22 -1.68 2.02 10.26
N ASN A 23 -0.97 2.88 10.97
CA ASN A 23 -1.46 3.62 12.13
C ASN A 23 -1.03 5.10 12.05
N ALA A 24 -1.38 5.88 13.07
CA ALA A 24 -1.09 7.32 13.09
C ALA A 24 0.42 7.68 13.13
N ASP A 25 1.27 6.81 13.67
CA ASP A 25 2.68 7.08 13.96
C ASP A 25 3.64 6.44 12.93
N ASN A 26 3.20 5.36 12.27
CA ASN A 26 4.07 4.55 11.42
C ASN A 26 4.01 4.88 9.92
N TRP A 27 3.32 5.96 9.51
CA TRP A 27 3.05 6.31 8.11
C TRP A 27 4.27 6.23 7.19
N TYR A 28 5.37 6.91 7.50
CA TYR A 28 6.54 6.96 6.61
C TYR A 28 7.25 5.60 6.48
N ALA A 29 7.33 4.84 7.57
CA ALA A 29 7.90 3.50 7.56
C ALA A 29 6.99 2.53 6.79
N TRP A 30 5.68 2.65 7.00
CA TRP A 30 4.65 1.89 6.29
C TRP A 30 4.68 2.16 4.79
N LYS A 31 4.69 3.43 4.37
CA LYS A 31 4.78 3.87 2.97
C LYS A 31 5.99 3.26 2.26
N ARG A 32 7.17 3.34 2.90
CA ARG A 32 8.42 2.72 2.39
C ARG A 32 8.32 1.21 2.24
N ARG A 33 7.73 0.52 3.21
CA ARG A 33 7.53 -0.95 3.17
C ARG A 33 6.56 -1.33 2.05
N MET A 34 5.44 -0.64 1.94
CA MET A 34 4.45 -0.87 0.87
C MET A 34 5.03 -0.63 -0.52
N GLN A 35 5.80 0.45 -0.72
CA GLN A 35 6.51 0.69 -1.98
C GLN A 35 7.50 -0.43 -2.32
N ALA A 36 8.19 -1.00 -1.33
CA ALA A 36 9.06 -2.16 -1.53
C ALA A 36 8.25 -3.39 -1.98
N VAL A 37 7.12 -3.67 -1.32
CA VAL A 37 6.22 -4.78 -1.69
C VAL A 37 5.66 -4.62 -3.10
N PHE A 38 5.21 -3.42 -3.47
CA PHE A 38 4.75 -3.16 -4.82
C PHE A 38 5.87 -3.32 -5.85
N ARG A 39 7.10 -2.91 -5.52
CA ARG A 39 8.26 -3.11 -6.40
C ARG A 39 8.59 -4.59 -6.58
N GLU A 40 8.62 -5.37 -5.50
CA GLU A 40 8.92 -6.81 -5.54
C GLU A 40 7.87 -7.60 -6.32
N ARG A 41 6.60 -7.16 -6.25
CA ARG A 41 5.47 -7.77 -6.94
C ARG A 41 5.22 -7.20 -8.35
N GLY A 42 5.97 -6.19 -8.79
CA GLY A 42 5.76 -5.53 -10.09
C GLY A 42 4.47 -4.71 -10.17
N LEU A 43 3.92 -4.29 -9.03
CA LEU A 43 2.67 -3.53 -8.91
C LEU A 43 2.88 -2.02 -8.83
N LEU A 44 4.13 -1.56 -8.72
CA LEU A 44 4.44 -0.16 -8.43
C LEU A 44 3.86 0.81 -9.50
N SER A 45 3.84 0.42 -10.77
CA SER A 45 3.33 1.26 -11.87
C SER A 45 1.81 1.47 -11.83
N TYR A 46 1.06 0.59 -11.16
CA TYR A 46 -0.39 0.72 -10.97
C TYR A 46 -0.72 1.65 -9.81
N VAL A 47 0.10 1.59 -8.76
CA VAL A 47 -0.04 2.41 -7.55
C VAL A 47 0.43 3.86 -7.79
N ASP A 48 1.46 4.06 -8.61
CA ASP A 48 1.95 5.39 -8.99
C ASP A 48 1.07 6.06 -10.08
N GLY A 49 0.08 5.33 -10.62
CA GLY A 49 -0.79 5.83 -11.68
C GLY A 49 -0.13 5.94 -13.05
N THR A 50 1.10 5.44 -13.21
CA THR A 50 1.81 5.42 -14.50
C THR A 50 1.14 4.49 -15.51
N THR A 51 0.42 3.46 -15.04
CA THR A 51 -0.33 2.52 -15.87
C THR A 51 -1.84 2.68 -15.65
N PRO A 52 -2.61 3.19 -16.62
CA PRO A 52 -4.05 3.28 -16.53
C PRO A 52 -4.66 1.94 -16.96
N HIS A 53 -4.68 0.94 -16.09
CA HIS A 53 -5.41 -0.31 -16.34
C HIS A 53 -6.17 -0.76 -15.10
N TRP A 54 -7.44 -1.12 -15.32
CA TRP A 54 -8.39 -1.64 -14.34
C TRP A 54 -8.42 -3.16 -14.46
N ASP A 55 -7.24 -3.75 -14.44
CA ASP A 55 -7.04 -5.17 -14.71
C ASP A 55 -6.88 -5.95 -13.39
N GLU A 56 -6.78 -7.28 -13.46
CA GLU A 56 -6.59 -8.17 -12.31
C GLU A 56 -5.41 -7.74 -11.42
N ILE A 57 -4.40 -7.11 -12.04
CA ILE A 57 -3.20 -6.60 -11.37
C ILE A 57 -3.50 -5.36 -10.50
N ASP A 58 -4.42 -4.49 -10.93
CA ASP A 58 -4.86 -3.34 -10.12
C ASP A 58 -5.67 -3.82 -8.92
N VAL A 59 -6.59 -4.78 -9.12
CA VAL A 59 -7.33 -5.43 -8.01
C VAL A 59 -6.37 -6.06 -7.00
N ARG A 60 -5.29 -6.71 -7.47
CA ARG A 60 -4.27 -7.27 -6.60
C ARG A 60 -3.53 -6.20 -5.79
N ALA A 61 -3.27 -5.04 -6.38
CA ALA A 61 -2.68 -3.90 -5.68
C ALA A 61 -3.65 -3.30 -4.66
N GLN A 62 -4.94 -3.18 -5.00
CA GLN A 62 -6.00 -2.74 -4.08
C GLN A 62 -6.07 -3.64 -2.85
N SER A 63 -6.20 -4.97 -3.06
CA SER A 63 -6.26 -5.93 -1.95
C SER A 63 -5.02 -5.87 -1.05
N GLN A 64 -3.83 -5.61 -1.61
CA GLN A 64 -2.62 -5.43 -0.80
C GLN A 64 -2.67 -4.17 0.07
N ILE A 65 -3.25 -3.08 -0.44
CA ILE A 65 -3.46 -1.86 0.34
C ILE A 65 -4.45 -2.15 1.48
N GLU A 66 -5.62 -2.74 1.17
CA GLU A 66 -6.65 -3.04 2.17
C GLU A 66 -6.13 -3.94 3.30
N LEU A 67 -5.38 -4.99 2.96
CA LEU A 67 -4.82 -5.92 3.95
C LEU A 67 -3.75 -5.30 4.86
N CYS A 68 -3.16 -4.18 4.44
CA CYS A 68 -2.09 -3.50 5.19
C CYS A 68 -2.54 -2.18 5.82
N VAL A 69 -3.79 -1.76 5.63
CA VAL A 69 -4.37 -0.55 6.23
C VAL A 69 -5.13 -0.93 7.49
N GLY A 70 -4.87 -0.25 8.60
CA GLY A 70 -5.64 -0.44 9.84
C GLY A 70 -7.07 0.08 9.70
N ASP A 71 -8.00 -0.48 10.49
CA ASP A 71 -9.45 -0.18 10.41
C ASP A 71 -9.77 1.33 10.49
N ALA A 72 -8.98 2.09 11.25
CA ALA A 72 -9.15 3.53 11.41
C ALA A 72 -8.91 4.32 10.11
N ASP A 73 -8.03 3.83 9.23
CA ASP A 73 -7.67 4.49 7.98
C ASP A 73 -8.43 3.92 6.76
N MET A 74 -9.15 2.81 6.92
CA MET A 74 -9.98 2.21 5.84
C MET A 74 -11.07 3.16 5.34
N VAL A 75 -11.60 4.03 6.21
CA VAL A 75 -12.62 5.02 5.81
C VAL A 75 -12.13 5.94 4.70
N HIS A 76 -10.83 6.18 4.60
CA HIS A 76 -10.22 7.04 3.57
C HIS A 76 -10.10 6.35 2.22
N LEU A 77 -10.29 5.04 2.15
CA LEU A 77 -10.28 4.26 0.90
C LEU A 77 -11.66 4.20 0.24
N ILE A 78 -12.72 4.59 0.97
CA ILE A 78 -14.10 4.53 0.48
C ILE A 78 -14.26 5.49 -0.72
N GLY A 79 -14.66 4.94 -1.87
CA GLY A 79 -14.89 5.69 -3.10
C GLY A 79 -13.69 5.77 -4.03
N ALA A 80 -12.51 5.25 -3.63
CA ALA A 80 -11.45 4.97 -4.59
C ALA A 80 -11.82 3.76 -5.44
N VAL A 81 -11.51 3.83 -6.74
CA VAL A 81 -11.86 2.78 -7.69
C VAL A 81 -10.62 2.08 -8.26
N THR A 82 -9.43 2.65 -8.05
CA THR A 82 -8.15 2.08 -8.46
C THR A 82 -7.14 2.08 -7.32
N ALA A 83 -6.12 1.22 -7.39
CA ALA A 83 -5.06 1.18 -6.38
C ALA A 83 -4.29 2.51 -6.31
N GLY A 84 -4.11 3.17 -7.47
CA GLY A 84 -3.50 4.49 -7.52
C GLY A 84 -4.33 5.58 -6.84
N GLN A 85 -5.67 5.52 -6.92
CA GLN A 85 -6.56 6.42 -6.18
C GLN A 85 -6.49 6.17 -4.68
N MET A 86 -6.57 4.90 -4.25
CA MET A 86 -6.42 4.52 -2.85
C MET A 86 -5.10 5.05 -2.26
N TRP A 87 -4.01 4.86 -3.00
CA TRP A 87 -2.69 5.32 -2.59
C TRP A 87 -2.57 6.85 -2.55
N SER A 88 -3.10 7.53 -3.56
CA SER A 88 -3.13 8.99 -3.61
C SER A 88 -3.93 9.58 -2.44
N GLN A 89 -5.09 9.02 -2.12
CA GLN A 89 -5.91 9.46 -0.99
C GLN A 89 -5.18 9.29 0.35
N LEU A 90 -4.53 8.15 0.56
CA LEU A 90 -3.71 7.92 1.75
C LEU A 90 -2.57 8.95 1.86
N ILE A 91 -1.88 9.24 0.74
CA ILE A 91 -0.84 10.28 0.70
C ILE A 91 -1.42 11.64 1.07
N THR A 92 -2.53 12.05 0.43
CA THR A 92 -3.17 13.33 0.70
C THR A 92 -3.55 13.45 2.18
N VAL A 93 -4.26 12.45 2.74
CA VAL A 93 -4.72 12.51 4.13
C VAL A 93 -3.55 12.53 5.11
N LYS A 94 -2.57 11.63 4.94
CA LYS A 94 -1.47 11.49 5.91
C LYS A 94 -0.39 12.57 5.76
N GLU A 95 -0.12 13.05 4.55
CA GLU A 95 0.82 14.16 4.35
C GLU A 95 0.20 15.52 4.72
N MET A 96 -1.09 15.76 4.44
CA MET A 96 -1.79 16.94 4.97
C MET A 96 -1.90 16.92 6.50
N THR A 97 -2.18 15.76 7.10
CA THR A 97 -2.22 15.62 8.57
C THR A 97 -0.82 15.78 9.18
N GLY A 98 0.22 15.27 8.52
CA GLY A 98 1.61 15.44 8.96
C GLY A 98 2.14 16.87 8.84
N GLU A 99 1.61 17.66 7.89
CA GLU A 99 1.86 19.11 7.81
C GLU A 99 1.14 19.86 8.93
N LEU A 100 -0.12 19.54 9.22
CA LEU A 100 -0.85 20.12 10.35
C LEU A 100 -0.19 19.79 11.70
N GLY A 101 0.38 18.59 11.85
CA GLY A 101 1.10 18.17 13.05
C GLY A 101 2.46 18.84 13.27
N ARG A 102 3.06 19.47 12.24
CA ARG A 102 4.30 20.26 12.38
C ARG A 102 4.05 21.75 12.66
N MET A 103 2.80 22.19 12.67
CA MET A 103 2.43 23.58 12.94
C MET A 103 1.81 23.80 14.34
N ALA A 104 1.92 22.82 15.24
CA ALA A 104 1.52 22.92 16.64
C ALA A 104 2.73 23.11 17.56
#